data_AF-A0A7S4UU28-F1
#
_entry.id   AF-A0A7S4UU28-F1
#
_cell.length_a   1.000
_cell.length_b   1.000
_cell.length_c   1.000
_cell.angle_alpha   90.00
_cell.angle_beta   90.00
_cell.angle_gamma   90.00
#
_symmetry.space_group_name_H-M   'P 1'
#
loop_
_entity.id
_entity.type
_entity.pdbx_description
1 polymer ?
#
loop_
_entity_poly.entity_id
_entity_poly.type
_entity_poly.pdbx_seq_one_letter_code
_entity_poly.pdbx_strand_id
1 'polypeptide(L)'
;MLAIADPRASFKLNLEAAISADKCAILASSSSSKDTNSDFTSISYEFITQAFQIYEDEISDSKAQQRSIEMIVGTLLSCKMFEKDDYEALITKTAQYAAKLLKKPDQCRMVTLVSHLFFTGADANVSVVCVCVNYDVEACFFFVFSFQFDSNI
;
A
#
# COMPACT_ATOMS: atom_id res chain seq x y z
N MET A 1 2.63 -19.34 -19.88
CA MET A 1 2.09 -18.03 -19.46
C MET A 1 0.78 -18.34 -18.73
N LEU A 2 0.82 -18.46 -17.41
CA LEU A 2 -0.29 -19.00 -16.62
C LEU A 2 -1.45 -18.00 -16.61
N ALA A 3 -2.42 -18.22 -17.50
CA ALA A 3 -3.73 -17.61 -17.42
C ALA A 3 -4.46 -18.19 -16.20
N ILE A 4 -4.29 -17.56 -15.03
CA ILE A 4 -5.15 -17.82 -13.88
C ILE A 4 -6.49 -17.18 -14.23
N ALA A 5 -7.51 -18.02 -14.44
CA ALA A 5 -8.84 -17.61 -14.90
C ALA A 5 -9.62 -16.72 -13.91
N ASP A 6 -9.07 -16.49 -12.71
CA ASP A 6 -9.70 -15.71 -11.64
C ASP A 6 -8.84 -14.49 -11.26
N PRO A 7 -9.28 -13.26 -11.60
CA PRO A 7 -8.57 -12.01 -11.29
C PRO A 7 -8.27 -11.82 -9.79
N ARG A 8 -9.16 -12.30 -8.92
CA ARG A 8 -8.97 -12.24 -7.47
C ARG A 8 -7.84 -13.14 -6.97
N ALA A 9 -7.64 -14.29 -7.62
CA ALA A 9 -6.52 -15.18 -7.30
C ALA A 9 -5.20 -14.57 -7.78
N SER A 10 -5.19 -13.99 -8.99
CA SER A 10 -4.03 -13.27 -9.53
C SER A 10 -3.62 -12.10 -8.63
N PHE A 11 -4.57 -11.30 -8.15
CA PHE A 11 -4.34 -10.22 -7.20
C PHE A 11 -3.62 -10.71 -5.94
N LYS A 12 -4.15 -11.77 -5.31
CA LYS A 12 -3.57 -12.33 -4.09
C LYS A 12 -2.18 -12.90 -4.33
N LEU A 13 -1.99 -13.60 -5.45
CA LEU A 13 -0.69 -14.20 -5.80
C LEU A 13 0.36 -13.12 -6.01
N ASN A 14 0.03 -12.01 -6.69
CA ASN A 14 0.94 -10.89 -6.87
C ASN A 14 1.39 -10.28 -5.53
N LEU A 15 0.47 -10.09 -4.58
CA LEU A 15 0.82 -9.58 -3.25
C LEU A 15 1.71 -10.56 -2.47
N GLU A 16 1.40 -11.86 -2.49
CA GLU A 16 2.24 -12.88 -1.82
C GLU A 16 3.62 -13.03 -2.48
N ALA A 17 3.70 -12.87 -3.79
CA ALA A 17 4.95 -12.85 -4.53
C ALA A 17 5.81 -11.64 -4.15
N ALA A 18 5.21 -10.45 -4.01
CA ALA A 18 5.91 -9.26 -3.56
C ALA A 18 6.54 -9.43 -2.16
N ILE A 19 5.79 -10.00 -1.20
CA ILE A 19 6.32 -10.29 0.15
C ILE A 19 7.48 -11.28 0.08
N SER A 20 7.39 -12.27 -0.80
CA SER A 20 8.43 -13.28 -0.96
C SER A 20 9.71 -12.68 -1.56
N ALA A 21 9.57 -11.80 -2.55
CA ALA A 21 10.70 -11.08 -3.16
C ALA A 21 11.38 -10.12 -2.15
N ASP A 22 10.62 -9.38 -1.34
CA ASP A 22 11.18 -8.52 -0.27
C ASP A 22 11.94 -9.33 0.78
N LYS A 23 11.42 -10.49 1.19
CA LYS A 23 12.16 -11.42 2.08
C LYS A 23 13.46 -11.91 1.46
N CYS A 24 13.47 -12.20 0.16
CA CYS A 24 14.69 -12.57 -0.56
C CYS A 24 15.68 -11.41 -0.62
N ALA A 25 15.22 -10.16 -0.77
CA ALA A 25 16.07 -8.97 -0.69
C ALA A 25 16.73 -8.84 0.69
N ILE A 26 15.98 -9.06 1.77
CA ILE A 26 16.51 -9.06 3.15
C ILE A 26 17.56 -10.15 3.33
N LEU A 27 17.32 -11.38 2.85
CA LEU A 27 18.30 -12.48 2.93
C LEU A 27 19.53 -12.24 2.03
N ALA A 28 19.37 -11.55 0.91
CA ALA A 28 20.50 -11.16 0.06
C ALA A 28 21.35 -10.07 0.73
N SER A 29 20.74 -9.18 1.53
CA SER A 29 21.46 -8.14 2.26
C SER A 29 22.45 -8.66 3.31
N SER A 30 22.19 -9.85 3.89
CA SER A 30 23.14 -10.53 4.78
C SER A 30 24.28 -11.25 4.04
N SER A 31 24.21 -11.30 2.71
CA SER A 31 25.10 -12.08 1.83
C SER A 31 25.92 -11.19 0.88
N SER A 32 26.50 -10.09 1.36
CA SER A 32 27.61 -9.30 0.77
C SER A 32 27.60 -8.82 -0.71
N SER A 33 26.60 -9.11 -1.55
CA SER A 33 26.50 -8.61 -2.93
C SER A 33 25.50 -7.45 -3.02
N LYS A 34 26.00 -6.20 -3.13
CA LYS A 34 25.18 -4.98 -3.17
C LYS A 34 24.26 -4.89 -4.40
N ASP A 35 24.64 -5.48 -5.53
CA ASP A 35 23.93 -5.32 -6.81
C ASP A 35 22.62 -6.12 -6.86
N THR A 36 22.49 -7.21 -6.09
CA THR A 36 21.27 -8.04 -6.10
C THR A 36 20.11 -7.43 -5.31
N ASN A 37 20.38 -6.46 -4.43
CA ASN A 37 19.35 -5.91 -3.54
C ASN A 37 18.36 -5.01 -4.30
N SER A 38 18.86 -4.20 -5.24
CA SER A 38 18.02 -3.33 -6.08
C SER A 38 17.07 -4.12 -6.99
N ASP A 39 17.52 -5.27 -7.48
CA ASP A 39 16.73 -6.08 -8.41
C ASP A 39 15.50 -6.68 -7.71
N PHE A 40 15.65 -7.20 -6.49
CA PHE A 40 14.52 -7.78 -5.74
C PHE A 40 13.51 -6.72 -5.26
N THR A 41 13.97 -5.53 -4.88
CA THR A 41 13.09 -4.41 -4.52
C THR A 41 12.28 -3.95 -5.73
N SER A 42 12.92 -3.81 -6.90
CA SER A 42 12.24 -3.46 -8.16
C SER A 42 11.19 -4.50 -8.56
N ILE A 43 11.53 -5.80 -8.47
CA ILE A 43 10.59 -6.90 -8.74
C ILE A 43 9.38 -6.84 -7.79
N SER A 44 9.62 -6.58 -6.49
CA SER A 44 8.53 -6.46 -5.51
C SER A 44 7.61 -5.29 -5.84
N TYR A 45 8.16 -4.15 -6.26
CA TYR A 45 7.41 -2.98 -6.66
C TYR A 45 6.52 -3.24 -7.89
N GLU A 46 7.05 -3.94 -8.90
CA GLU A 46 6.28 -4.34 -10.08
C GLU A 46 5.09 -5.22 -9.72
N PHE A 47 5.27 -6.21 -8.83
CA PHE A 47 4.18 -7.07 -8.39
C PHE A 47 3.08 -6.31 -7.65
N ILE A 48 3.44 -5.34 -6.80
CA ILE A 48 2.47 -4.49 -6.11
C ILE A 48 1.73 -3.61 -7.12
N THR A 49 2.45 -3.03 -8.08
CA THR A 49 1.84 -2.18 -9.12
C THR A 49 0.88 -2.97 -10.00
N GLN A 50 1.21 -4.21 -10.37
CA GLN A 50 0.30 -5.11 -11.08
C GLN A 50 -0.94 -5.45 -10.23
N ALA A 51 -0.77 -5.65 -8.91
CA ALA A 51 -1.90 -5.84 -8.01
C ALA A 51 -2.82 -4.61 -7.98
N PHE A 52 -2.29 -3.38 -8.02
CA PHE A 52 -3.08 -2.15 -8.13
C PHE A 52 -3.88 -2.06 -9.43
N GLN A 53 -3.27 -2.44 -10.57
CA GLN A 53 -3.99 -2.48 -11.85
C GLN A 53 -5.17 -3.46 -11.79
N ILE A 54 -4.94 -4.68 -11.27
CA ILE A 54 -6.02 -5.67 -11.10
C ILE A 54 -7.11 -5.15 -10.15
N TYR A 55 -6.74 -4.42 -9.10
CA TYR A 55 -7.72 -3.79 -8.20
C TYR A 55 -8.59 -2.77 -8.93
N GLU A 56 -8.02 -1.93 -9.79
CA GLU A 56 -8.75 -0.91 -10.54
C GLU A 56 -9.66 -1.51 -11.63
N ASP A 57 -9.17 -2.52 -12.35
CA ASP A 57 -9.85 -3.09 -13.52
C ASP A 57 -10.94 -4.11 -13.13
N GLU A 58 -10.69 -4.95 -12.12
CA GLU A 58 -11.46 -6.18 -11.87
C GLU A 58 -12.23 -6.17 -10.54
N ILE A 59 -11.91 -5.26 -9.59
CA ILE A 59 -12.48 -5.25 -8.24
C ILE A 59 -13.47 -4.09 -8.04
N SER A 60 -14.74 -4.37 -8.31
CA SER A 60 -15.84 -3.39 -8.17
C SER A 60 -16.80 -3.64 -7.00
N ASP A 61 -16.80 -4.84 -6.41
CA ASP A 61 -17.68 -5.16 -5.27
C ASP A 61 -17.18 -4.50 -3.97
N SER A 62 -18.07 -3.80 -3.26
CA SER A 62 -17.71 -3.03 -2.06
C SER A 62 -17.02 -3.86 -0.96
N LYS A 63 -17.45 -5.12 -0.74
CA LYS A 63 -16.80 -5.98 0.27
C LYS A 63 -15.46 -6.50 -0.23
N ALA A 64 -15.37 -6.84 -1.52
CA ALA A 64 -14.12 -7.24 -2.14
C ALA A 64 -13.09 -6.10 -2.16
N GLN A 65 -13.50 -4.86 -2.42
CA GLN A 65 -12.65 -3.68 -2.38
C GLN A 65 -12.04 -3.47 -0.99
N GLN A 66 -12.88 -3.51 0.05
CA GLN A 66 -12.42 -3.39 1.42
C GLN A 66 -11.37 -4.46 1.76
N ARG A 67 -11.64 -5.73 1.45
CA ARG A 67 -10.66 -6.80 1.70
C ARG A 67 -9.39 -6.67 0.87
N SER A 68 -9.49 -6.15 -0.35
CA SER A 68 -8.34 -5.97 -1.22
C SER A 68 -7.42 -4.87 -0.69
N ILE A 69 -7.99 -3.77 -0.18
CA ILE A 69 -7.24 -2.72 0.51
C ILE A 69 -6.61 -3.27 1.79
N GLU A 70 -7.34 -4.03 2.61
CA GLU A 70 -6.78 -4.68 3.82
C GLU A 70 -5.56 -5.56 3.47
N MET A 71 -5.62 -6.33 2.38
CA MET A 71 -4.50 -7.16 1.90
C MET A 71 -3.31 -6.34 1.38
N ILE A 72 -3.55 -5.25 0.64
CA ILE A 72 -2.51 -4.33 0.18
C ILE A 72 -1.77 -3.74 1.38
N VAL A 73 -2.53 -3.23 2.37
CA VAL A 73 -1.94 -2.62 3.57
C VAL A 73 -1.11 -3.65 4.35
N GLY A 74 -1.61 -4.88 4.52
CA GLY A 74 -0.83 -5.95 5.15
C GLY A 74 0.46 -6.31 4.40
N THR A 75 0.44 -6.20 3.08
CA THR A 75 1.61 -6.43 2.21
C THR A 75 2.64 -5.32 2.40
N LEU A 76 2.21 -4.06 2.31
CA LEU A 76 3.08 -2.90 2.50
C LEU A 76 3.67 -2.82 3.92
N LEU A 77 2.94 -3.26 4.95
CA LEU A 77 3.47 -3.38 6.31
C LEU A 77 4.56 -4.45 6.44
N SER A 78 4.52 -5.48 5.58
CA SER A 78 5.47 -6.59 5.61
C SER A 78 6.75 -6.28 4.84
N CYS A 79 6.66 -5.43 3.82
CA CYS A 79 7.81 -5.02 3.00
C CYS A 79 8.67 -3.98 3.72
N LYS A 80 9.99 -4.15 3.70
CA LYS A 80 10.94 -3.29 4.44
C LYS A 80 12.09 -2.77 3.59
N MET A 81 12.24 -3.24 2.36
CA MET A 81 13.39 -2.93 1.51
C MET A 81 13.13 -1.84 0.48
N PHE A 82 11.94 -1.23 0.48
CA PHE A 82 11.60 -0.15 -0.44
C PHE A 82 12.34 1.15 -0.12
N GLU A 83 12.68 1.89 -1.18
CA GLU A 83 13.14 3.26 -1.06
C GLU A 83 11.99 4.16 -0.57
N LYS A 84 12.35 5.26 0.11
CA LYS A 84 11.37 6.13 0.78
C LYS A 84 10.34 6.69 -0.18
N ASP A 85 10.78 7.21 -1.32
CA ASP A 85 9.92 7.86 -2.31
C ASP A 85 8.96 6.84 -2.97
N ASP A 86 9.47 5.66 -3.31
CA ASP A 86 8.67 4.55 -3.88
C ASP A 86 7.63 4.06 -2.86
N TYR A 87 8.03 3.90 -1.59
CA TYR A 87 7.13 3.47 -0.53
C TYR A 87 6.02 4.49 -0.27
N GLU A 88 6.36 5.78 -0.23
CA GLU A 88 5.40 6.87 -0.04
C GLU A 88 4.39 6.95 -1.19
N ALA A 89 4.84 6.73 -2.44
CA ALA A 89 3.96 6.66 -3.59
C ALA A 89 2.93 5.51 -3.48
N LEU A 90 3.37 4.32 -3.05
CA LEU A 90 2.50 3.15 -2.84
C LEU A 90 1.48 3.39 -1.70
N ILE A 91 1.91 3.97 -0.59
CA ILE A 91 1.02 4.29 0.53
C ILE A 91 -0.03 5.32 0.10
N THR A 92 0.39 6.40 -0.55
CA THR A 92 -0.50 7.46 -1.01
C THR A 92 -1.56 6.93 -1.96
N LYS A 93 -1.16 6.06 -2.90
CA LYS A 93 -2.10 5.40 -3.81
C LYS A 93 -3.10 4.50 -3.06
N THR A 94 -2.63 3.77 -2.05
CA THR A 94 -3.50 2.95 -1.19
C THR A 94 -4.47 3.81 -0.37
N ALA A 95 -4.04 4.97 0.12
CA ALA A 95 -4.89 5.94 0.83
C ALA A 95 -6.01 6.48 -0.07
N GLN A 96 -5.70 6.77 -1.34
CA GLN A 96 -6.71 7.20 -2.31
C GLN A 96 -7.78 6.13 -2.54
N TYR A 97 -7.41 4.84 -2.59
CA TYR A 97 -8.38 3.75 -2.68
C TYR A 97 -9.27 3.65 -1.44
N ALA A 98 -8.70 3.84 -0.24
CA ALA A 98 -9.46 3.88 1.00
C ALA A 98 -10.48 5.04 1.03
N ALA A 99 -10.10 6.21 0.52
CA ALA A 99 -11.00 7.37 0.43
C ALA A 99 -12.10 7.19 -0.63
N LYS A 100 -11.85 6.39 -1.69
CA LYS A 100 -12.78 6.16 -2.81
C LYS A 100 -13.86 5.10 -2.53
N LEU A 101 -13.83 4.42 -1.38
CA LEU A 101 -14.86 3.45 -0.98
C LEU A 101 -16.26 4.09 -0.97
N LEU A 102 -17.31 3.34 -1.29
CA LEU A 102 -18.66 3.91 -1.38
C LEU A 102 -19.30 4.23 -0.01
N LYS A 103 -18.88 3.55 1.05
CA LYS A 103 -19.50 3.63 2.38
C LYS A 103 -18.61 4.41 3.33
N LYS A 104 -19.15 5.48 3.92
CA LYS A 104 -18.49 6.30 4.97
C LYS A 104 -17.88 5.49 6.13
N PRO A 105 -18.56 4.51 6.76
CA PRO A 105 -17.95 3.75 7.86
C PRO A 105 -16.74 2.93 7.40
N ASP A 106 -16.78 2.40 6.17
CA ASP A 106 -15.69 1.60 5.61
C ASP A 106 -14.51 2.51 5.22
N GLN A 107 -14.77 3.71 4.69
CA GLN A 107 -13.75 4.74 4.44
C GLN A 107 -12.99 5.08 5.72
N CYS A 108 -13.67 5.44 6.82
CA CYS A 108 -13.02 5.79 8.09
C CYS A 108 -12.13 4.65 8.60
N ARG A 109 -12.63 3.41 8.55
CA ARG A 109 -11.89 2.23 8.99
C ARG A 109 -10.64 1.99 8.15
N MET A 110 -10.74 2.11 6.83
CA MET A 110 -9.60 1.88 5.93
C MET A 110 -8.58 3.02 6.00
N VAL A 111 -9.01 4.29 6.07
CA VAL A 111 -8.10 5.44 6.23
C VAL A 111 -7.31 5.34 7.53
N THR A 112 -7.96 4.92 8.62
CA THR A 112 -7.27 4.64 9.89
C THR A 112 -6.24 3.53 9.72
N LEU A 113 -6.57 2.45 9.01
CA LEU A 113 -5.64 1.35 8.74
C LEU A 113 -4.41 1.82 7.94
N VAL A 114 -4.64 2.63 6.89
CA VAL A 114 -3.58 3.15 6.03
C VAL A 114 -2.67 4.13 6.78
N SER A 115 -3.20 4.91 7.74
CA SER A 115 -2.37 5.79 8.57
C SER A 115 -1.25 5.06 9.32
N HIS A 116 -1.43 3.77 9.64
CA HIS A 116 -0.38 2.97 10.28
C HIS A 116 0.84 2.73 9.38
N LEU A 117 0.67 2.71 8.06
CA LEU A 117 1.77 2.52 7.12
C LEU A 117 2.79 3.66 7.18
N PHE A 118 2.31 4.89 7.37
CA PHE A 118 3.16 6.07 7.54
C PHE A 118 4.00 6.03 8.82
N PHE A 119 3.59 5.25 9.84
CA PHE A 119 4.32 5.15 11.11
C PHE A 119 5.41 4.05 11.10
N THR A 120 5.24 3.01 10.27
CA THR A 120 6.14 1.86 10.25
C THR A 120 7.30 1.99 9.26
N GLY A 121 7.23 2.94 8.32
CA GLY A 121 8.29 3.23 7.36
C GLY A 121 9.39 4.10 7.98
N ALA A 122 10.38 3.49 8.64
CA ALA A 122 11.72 3.97 9.03
C ALA A 122 11.91 5.34 9.75
N ASP A 123 11.04 6.33 9.62
CA ASP A 123 11.17 7.66 10.22
C ASP A 123 9.97 7.92 11.15
N ALA A 124 10.13 7.60 12.43
CA ALA A 124 9.17 7.90 13.49
C ALA A 124 9.13 9.40 13.87
N ASN A 125 8.90 10.28 12.89
CA ASN A 125 8.82 11.73 13.11
C ASN A 125 7.83 12.43 12.18
N VAL A 126 6.55 12.02 12.21
CA VAL A 126 5.44 12.93 11.92
C VAL A 126 4.26 12.55 12.82
N SER A 127 3.97 13.41 13.79
CA SER A 127 2.81 13.27 14.67
C SER A 127 1.54 13.55 13.86
N VAL A 128 0.85 12.50 13.41
CA VAL A 128 -0.50 12.60 12.84
C VAL A 128 -1.43 11.67 13.59
N VAL A 129 -1.85 12.11 14.78
CA VAL A 129 -2.97 11.49 15.49
C VAL A 129 -3.92 12.60 15.92
N CYS A 130 -5.00 12.76 15.14
CA CYS A 130 -6.32 13.33 15.48
C CYS A 130 -7.08 13.48 14.14
N VAL A 131 -8.31 13.04 13.86
CA VAL A 131 -9.47 12.61 14.63
C VAL A 131 -10.28 11.69 13.69
N CYS A 132 -10.38 10.39 13.92
CA CYS A 132 -11.33 9.54 13.18
C CYS A 132 -12.53 9.09 14.02
N VAL A 133 -12.58 9.47 15.31
CA VAL A 133 -13.60 8.91 16.22
C VAL A 133 -14.88 9.75 16.27
N ASN A 134 -14.91 11.03 15.84
CA ASN A 134 -16.15 11.83 16.01
C ASN A 134 -16.55 12.91 14.98
N TYR A 135 -15.77 13.29 13.98
CA TYR A 135 -16.23 14.32 13.03
C TYR A 135 -15.80 14.04 11.59
N ASP A 136 -16.67 14.45 10.67
CA ASP A 136 -16.76 14.15 9.24
C ASP A 136 -15.48 13.78 8.47
N VAL A 137 -15.66 12.83 7.55
CA VAL A 137 -14.68 12.30 6.59
C VAL A 137 -13.92 13.38 5.81
N GLU A 138 -14.46 14.59 5.68
CA GLU A 138 -13.77 15.74 5.05
C GLU A 138 -12.52 16.20 5.80
N ALA A 139 -12.48 16.12 7.14
CA ALA A 139 -11.32 16.56 7.91
C ALA A 139 -10.13 15.60 7.77
N CYS A 140 -10.41 14.28 7.67
CA CYS A 140 -9.38 13.28 7.34
C CYS A 140 -8.88 13.44 5.91
N PHE A 141 -9.77 13.82 4.98
CA PHE A 141 -9.40 14.10 3.60
C PHE A 141 -8.44 15.29 3.52
N PHE A 142 -8.71 16.39 4.25
CA PHE A 142 -7.85 17.58 4.27
C PHE A 142 -6.43 17.28 4.76
N PHE A 143 -6.27 16.39 5.74
CA PHE A 143 -4.95 16.07 6.27
C PHE A 143 -4.09 15.24 5.29
N VAL A 144 -4.69 14.24 4.62
CA VAL A 144 -3.99 13.47 3.58
C VAL A 144 -3.71 14.34 2.33
N PHE A 145 -4.62 15.26 1.99
CA PHE A 145 -4.45 16.15 0.82
C PHE A 145 -3.47 17.31 1.07
N SER A 146 -3.34 17.82 2.31
CA SER A 146 -2.34 18.85 2.65
C SER A 146 -0.91 18.34 2.48
N PHE A 147 -0.64 17.04 2.66
CA PHE A 147 0.71 16.49 2.41
C PHE A 147 1.06 16.41 0.92
N GLN A 148 0.07 16.28 0.03
CA GLN A 148 0.27 16.26 -1.43
C GLN A 148 0.49 17.66 -2.04
N PHE A 149 0.10 18.74 -1.35
CA PHE A 149 0.17 20.10 -1.92
C PHE A 149 1.51 20.83 -1.68
N ASP A 150 2.39 20.30 -0.82
CA ASP A 150 3.70 20.92 -0.54
C ASP A 150 4.86 20.40 -1.44
N SER A 151 4.59 19.48 -2.38
CA SER A 151 5.59 19.02 -3.38
C SER A 151 5.36 19.55 -4.80
N ASN A 152 4.56 20.61 -4.96
CA ASN A 152 4.43 21.32 -6.24
C ASN A 152 4.22 22.83 -6.05
N ILE A 153 5.21 23.48 -5.44
CA ILE A 153 5.55 24.90 -5.59
C ILE A 153 7.06 25.02 -5.81
#